data_AF-A0A1Z2TJI2-F1
#
_entry.id   AF-A0A1Z2TJI2-F1
#
_cell.length_a   1.000
_cell.length_b   1.000
_cell.length_c   1.000
_cell.angle_alpha   90.00
_cell.angle_beta   90.00
_cell.angle_gamma   90.00
#
_symmetry.space_group_name_H-M   'P 1'
#
loop_
_entity.id
_entity.type
_entity.pdbx_description
1 polymer ?
#
loop_
_entity_poly.entity_id
_entity_poly.type
_entity_poly.pdbx_seq_one_letter_code
_entity_poly.pdbx_strand_id
1 'polypeptide(L)' 'NKTVPEGSQVAEYLFHKGLFDSIVPRNLKGVLSELFRLHSFFPWKSNSIKRSLNSFLF' A
#
# COMPACT_ATOMS: atom_id res chain seq x y z
N ASN A 1 -5.79 30.28 11.46
CA ASN A 1 -5.14 29.54 10.37
C ASN A 1 -3.87 30.23 9.96
N LYS A 2 -2.74 29.50 9.90
CA LYS A 2 -1.49 29.97 9.27
C LYS A 2 -1.41 29.38 7.86
N THR A 3 -0.98 30.17 6.90
CA THR A 3 -0.82 29.74 5.51
C THR A 3 0.32 28.72 5.43
N VAL A 4 0.07 27.60 4.78
CA VAL A 4 1.10 26.60 4.50
C VAL A 4 1.95 27.11 3.33
N PRO A 5 3.29 27.09 3.42
CA PRO A 5 4.13 27.51 2.30
C PRO A 5 3.84 26.69 1.04
N GLU A 6 3.86 27.36 -0.10
CA GLU A 6 3.68 26.68 -1.38
C GLU A 6 4.76 25.61 -1.58
N GLY A 7 4.35 24.45 -2.11
CA GLY A 7 5.24 23.31 -2.33
C GLY A 7 5.59 22.51 -1.08
N SER A 8 5.25 22.94 0.15
CA SER A 8 5.64 22.17 1.35
C SER A 8 4.81 20.91 1.60
N GLN A 9 3.74 20.69 0.83
CA GLN A 9 2.85 19.53 0.93
C GLN A 9 2.97 18.57 -0.26
N VAL A 10 3.94 18.79 -1.15
CA VAL A 10 4.19 17.85 -2.26
C VAL A 10 4.98 16.64 -1.76
N ALA A 11 4.75 15.48 -2.36
CA ALA A 11 5.37 14.23 -1.92
C ALA A 11 6.89 14.27 -2.03
N GLU A 12 7.41 14.93 -3.06
CA GLU A 12 8.83 15.12 -3.33
C GLU A 12 9.51 15.87 -2.19
N TYR A 13 8.91 16.97 -1.73
CA TYR A 13 9.44 17.75 -0.61
C TYR A 13 9.50 16.93 0.69
N LEU A 14 8.42 16.19 0.99
CA LEU A 14 8.32 15.39 2.21
C LEU A 14 9.23 14.15 2.20
N PHE A 15 9.43 13.55 1.02
CA PHE A 15 10.38 12.45 0.82
C PHE A 15 11.82 12.90 1.09
N HIS A 16 12.24 14.05 0.54
CA HIS A 16 13.56 14.61 0.84
C HIS A 16 13.76 15.00 2.31
N LYS A 17 12.67 15.26 3.05
CA LYS A 17 12.71 15.49 4.50
C LYS A 17 12.72 14.21 5.32
N GLY A 18 12.66 13.03 4.69
CA GLY A 18 12.63 11.73 5.37
C GLY A 18 11.29 11.44 6.07
N LEU A 19 10.23 12.19 5.75
CA LEU A 19 8.91 11.98 6.32
C LEU A 19 8.13 10.87 5.58
N PHE A 20 8.50 10.59 4.34
CA PHE A 20 7.98 9.47 3.56
C PHE A 20 9.11 8.52 3.19
N ASP A 21 8.84 7.22 3.31
CA ASP A 21 9.81 6.18 2.99
C ASP A 21 9.93 5.91 1.49
N SER A 22 8.89 6.22 0.70
CA SER A 22 8.86 5.94 -0.73
C SER A 22 7.85 6.82 -1.48
N ILE A 23 8.18 7.16 -2.74
CA ILE A 23 7.25 7.76 -3.71
C ILE A 23 6.93 6.69 -4.75
N VAL A 24 5.64 6.39 -4.93
CA VAL A 24 5.18 5.28 -5.77
C VAL A 24 4.28 5.79 -6.90
N PRO A 25 4.32 5.17 -8.09
CA PRO A 25 3.50 5.57 -9.22
C PRO A 25 2.00 5.34 -8.95
N ARG A 26 1.13 6.16 -9.54
CA ARG A 26 -0.34 6.13 -9.31
C ARG A 26 -0.99 4.77 -9.58
N ASN A 27 -0.42 3.95 -10.46
CA ASN A 27 -0.91 2.58 -10.64
C ASN A 27 -0.35 1.68 -9.52
N LEU A 28 -1.07 1.64 -8.41
CA LEU A 28 -0.59 1.09 -7.14
C LEU A 28 -0.75 -0.44 -6.99
N LYS A 29 -1.37 -1.14 -7.94
CA LYS A 29 -1.74 -2.56 -7.75
C LYS A 29 -0.54 -3.44 -7.40
N GLY A 30 0.56 -3.34 -8.15
CA GLY A 30 1.77 -4.12 -7.88
C GLY A 30 2.42 -3.77 -6.54
N VAL A 31 2.57 -2.47 -6.25
CA VAL A 31 3.17 -1.98 -5.00
C VAL A 31 2.37 -2.44 -3.77
N LEU A 32 1.03 -2.40 -3.84
CA LEU A 32 0.17 -2.84 -2.73
C LEU A 32 0.26 -4.36 -2.52
N SER A 33 0.27 -5.15 -3.60
CA SER A 33 0.45 -6.60 -3.51
C SER A 33 1.79 -6.97 -2.85
N GLU A 34 2.87 -6.29 -3.21
CA GLU A 34 4.20 -6.45 -2.61
C GLU A 34 4.21 -6.03 -1.13
N LEU A 35 3.62 -4.87 -0.80
CA LEU A 35 3.55 -4.36 0.56
C LEU A 35 2.80 -5.30 1.50
N PHE A 36 1.64 -5.83 1.06
CA PHE A 36 0.86 -6.78 1.86
C PHE A 36 1.56 -8.13 1.99
N ARG A 37 2.28 -8.59 0.96
CA ARG A 37 3.10 -9.81 1.05
C ARG A 37 4.24 -9.65 2.05
N LEU A 38 4.98 -8.54 2.00
CA LEU A 38 6.08 -8.24 2.93
C LEU A 38 5.60 -8.21 4.38
N HIS A 39 4.45 -7.58 4.64
CA HIS A 39 3.90 -7.44 5.97
C HIS A 39 3.11 -8.66 6.46
N SER A 40 3.16 -9.79 5.73
CA SER A 40 2.40 -11.01 6.06
C SER A 40 0.93 -10.72 6.38
N PHE A 41 0.32 -9.78 5.65
CA PHE A 41 -1.12 -9.50 5.75
C PHE A 41 -1.87 -10.69 5.17
N PHE A 42 -2.03 -11.73 5.98
CA PHE A 42 -2.93 -12.83 5.72
C PHE A 42 -4.35 -12.34 6.03
N PRO A 43 -5.30 -12.33 5.07
CA PRO A 43 -6.69 -12.28 5.45
C PRO A 43 -6.95 -13.62 6.17
N TRP A 44 -7.06 -13.57 7.49
CA TRP A 44 -7.51 -14.72 8.26
C TRP A 44 -8.86 -15.16 7.70
N LYS A 45 -8.87 -16.22 6.88
CA LYS A 45 -10.11 -16.89 6.49
C LYS A 45 -10.64 -17.63 7.71
N SER A 46 -11.28 -16.93 8.65
CA SER A 46 -12.32 -17.56 9.46
C SER A 46 -13.56 -17.61 8.59
N ASN A 47 -13.67 -18.68 7.83
CA ASN A 47 -14.90 -19.44 7.73
C ASN A 47 -14.57 -20.64 6.85
N SER A 48 -14.30 -21.75 7.53
CA SER A 48 -14.41 -23.08 6.94
C SER A 48 -15.90 -23.34 6.61
N ILE A 49 -16.44 -22.62 5.64
CA ILE A 49 -17.47 -23.18 4.76
C ILE A 49 -16.68 -23.83 3.64
N LYS A 50 -16.35 -25.09 3.91
CA LYS A 50 -15.83 -26.09 2.99
C LYS A 50 -16.47 -25.91 1.62
N ARG A 51 -15.68 -25.63 0.58
CA ARG A 51 -15.94 -25.98 -0.83
C ARG A 51 -14.69 -25.67 -1.66
N SER A 52 -13.89 -26.70 -1.87
CA SER A 52 -13.78 -27.39 -3.17
C SER A 52 -12.84 -26.66 -4.13
N LEU A 53 -11.57 -27.07 -4.06
CA LEU A 53 -10.58 -27.15 -5.15
C LEU A 53 -11.01 -26.49 -6.46
N ASN A 54 -10.64 -25.21 -6.66
CA ASN A 54 -10.43 -24.54 -7.95
C ASN A 54 -10.09 -23.05 -7.71
N SER A 55 -8.91 -22.73 -7.21
CA SER A 55 -8.50 -21.31 -7.04
C SER A 55 -7.02 -21.02 -7.28
N PHE A 56 -6.25 -21.94 -7.88
CA PHE A 56 -4.90 -21.64 -8.38
C PHE A 56 -4.91 -21.29 -9.86
N LEU A 57 -5.88 -20.46 -10.27
CA LEU A 57 -5.83 -19.70 -11.51
C LEU A 57 -6.25 -18.28 -11.16
N PHE A 58 -5.30 -17.52 -10.61
CA PHE A 58 -4.91 -16.16 -10.96
C PHE A 58 -3.81 -15.72 -9.99
#